data_AF-A0A097QVM6-F1
#
_entry.id   AF-A0A097QVM6-F1
#
_cell.length_a   1.000
_cell.length_b   1.000
_cell.length_c   1.000
_cell.angle_alpha   90.00
_cell.angle_beta   90.00
_cell.angle_gamma   90.00
#
_symmetry.space_group_name_H-M   'P 1'
#
loop_
_entity.id
_entity.type
_entity.pdbx_description
1 polymer ?
#
loop_
_entity_poly.entity_id
_entity_poly.type
_entity_poly.pdbx_seq_one_letter_code
_entity_poly.pdbx_strand_id
1 'polypeptide(L)'
;MRELIEKVREKFGFEVKDMADAWRLVEWLEERGWVVYIITAKGRKQVDAWHPNYGTLFAQFGESPNFESILEGILTVSLLAKELEEKGTL
;
A
#
# COMPACT_ATOMS: atom_id res chain seq x y z
N MET A 1 3.49 -8.63 -10.55
CA MET A 1 4.66 -8.34 -9.70
C MET A 1 5.69 -7.41 -10.37
N ARG A 2 6.34 -7.79 -11.48
CA ARG A 2 7.39 -6.95 -12.12
C ARG A 2 6.90 -5.53 -12.47
N GLU A 3 5.74 -5.44 -13.11
CA GLU A 3 5.12 -4.14 -13.45
C GLU A 3 4.81 -3.29 -12.22
N LEU A 4 4.44 -3.93 -11.10
CA LEU A 4 4.14 -3.24 -9.84
C LEU A 4 5.42 -2.64 -9.23
N ILE A 5 6.53 -3.38 -9.27
CA ILE A 5 7.84 -2.91 -8.82
C ILE A 5 8.32 -1.73 -9.68
N GLU A 6 8.16 -1.80 -11.00
CA GLU A 6 8.53 -0.67 -11.89
C GLU A 6 7.68 0.57 -11.58
N LYS A 7 6.37 0.44 -11.39
CA LYS A 7 5.51 1.56 -10.99
C LYS A 7 5.94 2.18 -9.67
N VAL A 8 6.28 1.35 -8.68
CA VAL A 8 6.82 1.83 -7.39
C VAL A 8 8.14 2.57 -7.61
N ARG A 9 9.02 2.05 -8.45
CA ARG A 9 10.29 2.72 -8.77
C ARG A 9 10.08 4.06 -9.44
N GLU A 10 9.18 4.17 -10.41
CA GLU A 10 8.84 5.43 -11.08
C GLU A 10 8.26 6.46 -10.10
N LYS A 11 7.41 6.01 -9.17
CA LYS A 11 6.71 6.90 -8.23
C LYS A 11 7.54 7.29 -7.00
N PHE A 12 8.37 6.40 -6.49
CA PHE A 12 9.11 6.58 -5.24
C PHE A 12 10.63 6.76 -5.45
N GLY A 13 11.14 6.54 -6.66
CA GLY A 13 12.54 6.77 -6.99
C GLY A 13 13.50 5.69 -6.51
N PHE A 14 13.00 4.52 -6.07
CA PHE A 14 13.84 3.40 -5.66
C PHE A 14 13.25 2.04 -6.05
N GLU A 15 14.11 1.04 -6.21
CA GLU A 15 13.71 -0.33 -6.57
C GLU A 15 13.45 -1.15 -5.31
N VAL A 16 12.34 -1.90 -5.30
CA VAL A 16 12.01 -2.85 -4.23
C VAL A 16 12.48 -4.25 -4.60
N LYS A 17 13.42 -4.80 -3.83
CA LYS A 17 13.96 -6.15 -4.05
C LYS A 17 13.43 -7.17 -3.05
N ASP A 18 13.10 -6.72 -1.85
CA ASP A 18 12.63 -7.57 -0.77
C ASP A 18 11.65 -6.84 0.18
N MET A 19 11.33 -7.49 1.30
CA MET A 19 10.43 -6.94 2.31
C MET A 19 11.03 -5.78 3.10
N ALA A 20 12.36 -5.69 3.24
CA ALA A 20 12.99 -4.57 3.93
C ALA A 20 12.85 -3.29 3.08
N ASP A 21 13.05 -3.40 1.77
CA ASP A 21 12.77 -2.30 0.84
C ASP A 21 11.29 -1.92 0.85
N ALA A 22 10.39 -2.91 0.85
CA ALA A 22 8.95 -2.66 0.89
C ALA A 22 8.51 -1.99 2.20
N TRP A 23 9.14 -2.33 3.33
CA TRP A 23 8.82 -1.75 4.63
C TRP A 23 9.05 -0.22 4.66
N ARG A 24 10.02 0.27 3.89
CA ARG A 24 10.24 1.73 3.72
C ARG A 24 9.02 2.47 3.17
N LEU A 25 8.15 1.79 2.43
CA LEU A 25 6.89 2.36 1.96
C LEU A 25 5.84 2.42 3.08
N VAL A 26 5.85 1.45 3.99
CA VAL A 26 5.01 1.47 5.19
C VAL A 26 5.44 2.64 6.09
N GLU A 27 6.74 2.84 6.28
CA GLU A 27 7.29 3.99 7.01
C GLU A 27 6.93 5.31 6.32
N TRP A 28 7.03 5.37 4.99
CA TRP A 28 6.60 6.55 4.21
C TRP A 28 5.11 6.88 4.41
N LEU A 29 4.25 5.85 4.49
CA LEU A 29 2.82 6.00 4.78
C LEU A 29 2.60 6.52 6.20
N GLU A 30 3.29 5.93 7.19
CA GLU A 30 3.23 6.36 8.59
C GLU A 30 3.64 7.82 8.77
N GLU A 31 4.77 8.23 8.18
CA GLU A 31 5.27 9.61 8.23
C GLU A 31 4.26 10.63 7.67
N ARG A 32 3.34 10.17 6.82
CA ARG A 32 2.28 10.98 6.20
C ARG A 32 0.94 10.88 6.90
N GLY A 33 0.86 10.18 8.02
CA GLY A 33 -0.36 10.07 8.84
C GLY A 33 -1.29 8.95 8.42
N TRP A 34 -0.86 8.06 7.53
CA TRP A 34 -1.63 6.85 7.21
C TRP A 34 -1.46 5.81 8.32
N VAL A 35 -2.57 5.16 8.68
CA VAL A 35 -2.59 3.98 9.53
C VAL A 35 -2.65 2.76 8.63
N VAL A 36 -1.62 1.91 8.67
CA VAL A 36 -1.53 0.72 7.81
C VAL A 36 -1.92 -0.53 8.59
N TYR A 37 -2.83 -1.34 8.03
CA TYR A 37 -3.27 -2.61 8.58
C TYR A 37 -2.70 -3.76 7.75
N ILE A 38 -1.90 -4.63 8.37
CA ILE A 38 -1.37 -5.83 7.74
C ILE A 38 -1.90 -7.05 8.49
N ILE A 39 -2.69 -7.88 7.80
CA ILE A 39 -3.30 -9.08 8.37
C ILE A 39 -2.81 -10.30 7.59
N THR A 40 -2.19 -11.23 8.31
CA THR A 40 -1.80 -12.54 7.78
C THR A 40 -2.50 -13.65 8.53
N ALA A 41 -3.14 -14.55 7.80
CA ALA A 41 -3.69 -15.81 8.30
C ALA A 41 -3.63 -16.88 7.20
N LYS A 42 -3.94 -18.13 7.54
CA LYS A 42 -3.98 -19.21 6.54
C LYS A 42 -5.00 -18.86 5.44
N GLY A 43 -4.52 -18.64 4.21
CA GLY A 43 -5.35 -18.26 3.06
C GLY A 43 -5.76 -16.79 2.99
N ARG A 44 -5.23 -15.94 3.89
CA ARG A 44 -5.57 -14.51 3.96
C ARG A 44 -4.30 -13.66 4.09
N LYS A 45 -4.07 -12.77 3.14
CA LYS A 45 -2.99 -11.79 3.16
C LYS A 45 -3.58 -10.45 2.77
N GLN A 46 -3.80 -9.59 3.76
CA GLN A 46 -4.44 -8.30 3.53
C GLN A 46 -3.54 -7.18 3.95
N VAL A 47 -3.55 -6.13 3.15
CA VAL A 47 -2.92 -4.85 3.43
C VAL A 47 -3.95 -3.78 3.08
N ASP A 48 -4.26 -2.92 4.04
CA ASP A 48 -5.11 -1.74 3.85
C ASP A 48 -4.46 -0.54 4.53
N ALA A 49 -4.87 0.66 4.16
CA ALA A 49 -4.41 1.88 4.82
C ALA A 49 -5.58 2.86 5.01
N TRP A 50 -5.55 3.59 6.13
CA TRP A 50 -6.54 4.59 6.48
C TRP A 50 -5.89 5.94 6.73
N HIS A 51 -6.50 7.02 6.26
CA HIS A 51 -6.07 8.37 6.56
C HIS A 51 -7.27 9.26 6.87
N PRO A 52 -7.19 10.18 7.86
CA PRO A 52 -8.33 11.02 8.26
C PRO A 52 -8.91 11.88 7.12
N ASN A 53 -8.08 12.28 6.15
CA ASN A 53 -8.53 13.06 4.99
C ASN A 53 -9.11 12.22 3.85
N TYR A 54 -8.86 10.91 3.80
CA TYR A 54 -9.14 10.07 2.63
C TYR A 54 -9.98 8.81 2.92
N GLY A 55 -10.17 8.46 4.20
CA GLY A 55 -10.80 7.21 4.60
C GLY A 55 -9.86 6.01 4.44
N THR A 56 -10.41 4.80 4.47
CA THR A 56 -9.66 3.55 4.22
C THR A 56 -9.56 3.32 2.72
N LEU A 57 -8.45 2.83 2.18
CA LEU A 57 -8.34 2.59 0.74
C LEU A 57 -9.38 1.59 0.22
N PHE A 58 -9.67 0.53 0.98
CA PHE A 58 -10.57 -0.53 0.53
C PHE A 58 -11.84 -0.68 1.39
N ALA A 59 -11.72 -0.69 2.72
CA ALA A 59 -12.85 -1.01 3.59
C ALA A 59 -14.05 -0.04 3.45
N GLN A 60 -13.82 1.20 3.03
CA GLN A 60 -14.85 2.22 2.81
C GLN A 60 -15.79 1.88 1.64
N PHE A 61 -15.34 1.00 0.75
CA PHE A 61 -16.12 0.46 -0.37
C PHE A 61 -16.71 -0.92 -0.07
N GLY A 62 -16.57 -1.41 1.17
CA GLY A 62 -16.97 -2.77 1.55
C GLY A 62 -16.04 -3.85 1.01
N GLU A 63 -14.86 -3.47 0.50
CA GLU A 63 -13.88 -4.40 -0.04
C GLU A 63 -12.98 -4.96 1.08
N SER A 64 -12.55 -6.21 0.92
CA SER A 64 -11.60 -6.87 1.82
C SER A 64 -10.42 -7.38 0.99
N PRO A 65 -9.42 -6.53 0.72
CA PRO A 65 -8.40 -6.80 -0.28
C PRO A 65 -7.56 -7.99 0.16
N ASN A 66 -7.54 -9.05 -0.64
CA ASN A 66 -6.73 -10.24 -0.40
C ASN A 66 -5.70 -10.37 -1.52
N PHE A 67 -4.43 -10.30 -1.16
CA PHE A 67 -3.31 -10.31 -2.10
C PHE A 67 -2.64 -11.69 -2.17
N GLU A 68 -1.91 -11.96 -3.25
CA GLU A 68 -1.10 -13.18 -3.37
C GLU A 68 0.06 -13.17 -2.36
N SER A 69 0.55 -11.97 -2.01
CA SER A 69 1.59 -11.77 -0.99
C SER A 69 1.42 -10.46 -0.21
N ILE A 70 2.00 -10.38 0.99
CA ILE A 70 2.05 -9.13 1.76
C ILE A 70 2.89 -8.07 1.02
N LEU A 71 3.95 -8.50 0.33
CA LEU A 71 4.76 -7.62 -0.51
C LEU A 71 3.89 -6.92 -1.56
N GLU A 72 3.11 -7.68 -2.32
CA GLU A 72 2.18 -7.13 -3.31
C GLU A 72 1.17 -6.14 -2.68
N GLY A 73 0.63 -6.48 -1.51
CA GLY A 73 -0.29 -5.62 -0.79
C GLY A 73 0.34 -4.29 -0.40
N ILE A 74 1.55 -4.29 0.17
CA ILE A 74 2.28 -3.07 0.53
C ILE A 74 2.52 -2.19 -0.70
N LEU A 75 3.01 -2.77 -1.80
CA LEU A 75 3.30 -2.01 -3.01
C LEU A 75 2.03 -1.40 -3.63
N THR A 76 0.95 -2.16 -3.67
CA THR A 76 -0.35 -1.69 -4.19
C THR A 76 -0.92 -0.56 -3.33
N VAL A 77 -0.99 -0.76 -2.02
CA VAL A 77 -1.51 0.23 -1.07
C VAL A 77 -0.71 1.52 -1.11
N SER A 78 0.62 1.43 -1.17
CA SER A 78 1.49 2.61 -1.21
C SER A 78 1.30 3.43 -2.49
N LEU A 79 1.12 2.77 -3.64
CA LEU A 79 0.83 3.45 -4.90
C LEU A 79 -0.53 4.18 -4.86
N LEU A 80 -1.57 3.51 -4.36
CA LEU A 80 -2.91 4.10 -4.25
C LEU A 80 -2.93 5.30 -3.30
N ALA A 81 -2.30 5.18 -2.14
CA ALA A 81 -2.17 6.28 -1.19
C ALA A 81 -1.43 7.48 -1.79
N LYS A 82 -0.33 7.23 -2.50
CA LYS A 82 0.42 8.29 -3.17
C LYS A 82 -0.40 8.96 -4.29
N GLU A 83 -1.15 8.18 -5.07
CA GLU A 83 -2.03 8.70 -6.11
C GLU A 83 -3.14 9.59 -5.51
N LEU A 84 -3.68 9.20 -4.35
CA LEU A 84 -4.63 10.01 -3.58
C LEU A 84 -4.03 11.34 -3.10
N GLU A 85 -2.81 11.31 -2.56
CA GLU A 85 -2.14 12.54 -2.13
C GLU A 85 -1.84 13.49 -3.30
N GLU A 86 -1.50 12.93 -4.48
CA GLU A 86 -1.21 13.72 -5.69
C GLU A 86 -2.46 14.35 -6.32
N LYS A 87 -3.61 13.65 -6.27
CA LYS A 87 -4.83 14.06 -6.97
C LYS A 87 -5.91 14.67 -6.06
N GLY A 88 -5.85 14.39 -4.76
CA GLY A 88 -6.87 14.76 -3.78
C GLY A 88 -8.13 13.88 -3.77
N THR A 89 -8.30 12.97 -4.74
CA THR A 89 -9.44 12.04 -4.86
C THR A 89 -9.03 10.75 -5.58
N LEU A 90 -9.69 9.62 -5.27
CA LEU A 90 -9.64 8.37 -6.06
C LEU A 90 -10.53 8.46 -7.29
#